data_AF-X0PA67-F1
#
_entry.id   AF-X0PA67-F1
#
_cell.length_a   1.000
_cell.length_b   1.000
_cell.length_c   1.000
_cell.angle_alpha   90.00
_cell.angle_beta   90.00
_cell.angle_gamma   90.00
#
_symmetry.space_group_name_H-M   'P 1'
#
loop_
_entity.id
_entity.type
_entity.pdbx_description
1 polymer ?
#
loop_
_entity_poly.entity_id
_entity_poly.type
_entity_poly.pdbx_seq_one_letter_code
_entity_poly.pdbx_strand_id
1 'polypeptide(L)'
;MTEEKFDTLRIHGGYDPAQHHDSATVPIYQNVAFSLGSAERGEAVAQGTVPDAYMYSRLVIQLLVYLRSDWLLWTVAQRRWPLAPEWRRLPTLF
;
A
#
# COMPACT_ATOMS: atom_id res chain seq x y z
N MET A 1 -24.37 1.59 -3.72
CA MET A 1 -23.03 1.67 -4.34
C MET A 1 -22.69 0.27 -4.80
N THR A 2 -22.55 0.06 -6.11
CA THR A 2 -22.23 -1.23 -6.71
C THR A 2 -20.81 -1.59 -6.32
N GLU A 3 -20.64 -2.71 -5.61
CA GLU A 3 -19.33 -3.24 -5.28
C GLU A 3 -18.63 -3.62 -6.58
N GLU A 4 -17.48 -3.00 -6.88
CA GLU A 4 -16.68 -3.36 -8.05
C GLU A 4 -16.27 -4.84 -7.96
N LYS A 5 -16.26 -5.53 -9.10
CA LYS A 5 -15.86 -6.94 -9.13
C LYS A 5 -14.40 -7.07 -8.68
N PHE A 6 -14.08 -8.18 -8.00
CA PHE A 6 -12.73 -8.47 -7.50
C PHE A 6 -11.63 -8.30 -8.56
N ASP A 7 -11.91 -8.68 -9.81
CA ASP A 7 -10.97 -8.54 -10.93
C ASP A 7 -10.61 -7.08 -11.26
N THR A 8 -11.53 -6.14 -11.01
CA THR A 8 -11.28 -4.70 -11.14
C THR A 8 -10.49 -4.21 -9.94
N LEU A 9 -10.90 -4.59 -8.72
CA LEU A 9 -10.27 -4.17 -7.48
C LEU A 9 -8.82 -4.65 -7.34
N ARG A 10 -8.46 -5.83 -7.86
CA ARG A 10 -7.07 -6.29 -7.79
C ARG A 10 -6.10 -5.45 -8.65
N ILE A 11 -6.61 -4.69 -9.61
CA ILE A 11 -5.81 -3.89 -10.57
C ILE A 11 -5.84 -2.41 -10.19
N HIS A 12 -7.02 -1.89 -9.84
CA HIS A 12 -7.25 -0.48 -9.57
C HIS A 12 -7.49 -0.16 -8.09
N GLY A 13 -7.55 -1.19 -7.25
CA GLY A 13 -7.75 -1.05 -5.81
C GLY A 13 -6.68 -0.17 -5.21
N GLY A 14 -7.13 0.77 -4.38
CA GLY A 14 -6.23 1.64 -3.63
C GLY A 14 -5.64 2.80 -4.41
N TYR A 15 -5.49 2.79 -5.74
CA TYR A 15 -4.78 3.84 -6.48
C TYR A 15 -5.70 4.77 -7.30
N ASP A 16 -5.54 6.08 -7.15
CA ASP A 16 -6.23 7.12 -7.93
C ASP A 16 -5.22 7.93 -8.76
N PRO A 17 -5.22 7.82 -10.11
CA PRO A 17 -4.33 8.57 -11.00
C PRO A 17 -4.44 10.10 -10.86
N ALA A 18 -5.62 10.63 -10.52
CA ALA A 18 -5.84 12.07 -10.43
C ALA A 18 -5.00 12.71 -9.30
N GLN A 19 -4.61 11.93 -8.30
CA GLN A 19 -3.75 12.36 -7.20
C GLN A 19 -2.25 12.39 -7.60
N HIS A 20 -1.91 11.81 -8.75
CA HIS A 20 -0.52 11.59 -9.22
C HIS A 20 -0.32 12.08 -10.65
N HIS A 21 -0.86 13.26 -10.98
CA HIS A 21 -0.74 13.92 -12.29
C HIS A 21 -1.23 13.04 -13.46
N ASP A 22 -2.33 12.32 -13.23
CA ASP A 22 -2.93 11.39 -14.19
C ASP A 22 -1.98 10.28 -14.67
N SER A 23 -0.98 9.95 -13.84
CA SER A 23 -0.08 8.83 -14.12
C SER A 23 -0.86 7.52 -14.05
N ALA A 24 -0.89 6.78 -15.17
CA ALA A 24 -1.54 5.47 -15.26
C ALA A 24 -0.88 4.41 -14.34
N THR A 25 0.37 4.62 -13.94
CA THR A 25 1.12 3.74 -13.04
C THR A 25 1.53 4.49 -11.78
N VAL A 26 1.67 3.75 -10.67
CA VAL A 26 2.12 4.31 -9.40
C VAL A 26 3.55 4.86 -9.53
N PRO A 27 3.80 6.15 -9.25
CA PRO A 27 5.15 6.71 -9.28
C PRO A 27 6.08 6.02 -8.27
N ILE A 28 7.33 5.80 -8.68
CA ILE A 28 8.37 5.25 -7.80
C ILE A 28 9.01 6.40 -7.01
N TYR A 29 8.65 6.51 -5.73
CA TYR A 29 9.25 7.46 -4.79
C TYR A 29 10.62 6.96 -4.32
N GLN A 30 11.66 7.19 -5.10
CA GLN A 30 13.03 6.76 -4.80
C GLN A 30 13.75 7.76 -3.88
N ASN A 31 13.20 8.00 -2.70
CA ASN A 31 13.78 8.88 -1.67
C ASN A 31 13.85 8.18 -0.31
N VAL A 32 14.79 8.63 0.53
CA VAL A 32 14.99 8.08 1.89
C VAL A 32 14.19 8.86 2.93
N ALA A 33 14.12 10.18 2.77
CA ALA A 33 13.44 11.10 3.67
C ALA A 33 12.55 12.08 2.90
N PHE A 34 11.53 12.59 3.58
CA PHE A 34 10.57 13.56 3.04
C PHE A 34 10.72 14.90 3.75
N SER A 35 10.57 15.99 3.00
CA SER A 35 10.56 17.34 3.57
C SER A 35 9.24 17.61 4.29
N LEU A 36 9.31 18.21 5.48
CA LEU A 36 8.15 18.49 6.33
C LEU A 36 7.69 19.95 6.25
N GLY A 37 8.43 20.80 5.52
CA GLY A 37 8.11 22.22 5.30
C GLY A 37 8.39 23.11 6.51
N SER A 38 7.89 22.77 7.70
CA SER A 38 8.12 23.52 8.94
C SER A 38 8.39 22.59 10.13
N ALA A 39 8.96 23.14 11.21
CA ALA A 39 9.23 22.39 12.43
C ALA A 39 7.93 21.95 13.13
N GLU A 40 6.93 22.83 13.15
CA GLU A 40 5.62 22.57 13.75
C GLU A 40 4.89 21.43 13.04
N ARG A 41 4.95 21.42 11.70
CA ARG A 41 4.41 20.31 10.92
C ARG A 41 5.19 19.04 11.18
N GLY A 42 6.51 19.11 11.31
CA GLY A 42 7.33 17.95 11.63
C GLY A 42 6.95 17.29 12.95
N GLU A 43 6.69 18.08 13.98
CA GLU A 43 6.19 17.61 15.27
C GLU A 43 4.82 16.93 15.14
N ALA A 44 3.86 17.58 14.45
CA ALA A 44 2.52 17.02 14.24
C ALA A 44 2.53 15.69 13.45
N VAL A 45 3.46 15.54 12.50
CA VAL A 45 3.66 14.28 11.77
C VAL A 45 4.26 13.21 12.67
N ALA A 46 5.24 13.56 13.51
CA ALA A 46 5.84 12.63 14.47
C ALA A 46 4.83 12.15 15.54
N GLN A 47 3.88 13.01 15.90
CA GLN A 47 2.76 12.69 16.80
C GLN A 47 1.63 11.89 16.12
N GLY A 48 1.71 11.65 14.81
CA GLY A 48 0.69 10.93 14.05
C GLY A 48 -0.63 11.68 13.91
N THR A 49 -0.62 13.01 14.11
CA THR A 49 -1.83 13.85 14.03
C THR A 49 -2.13 14.27 12.59
N VAL A 50 -1.15 14.22 11.69
CA VAL A 50 -1.31 14.55 10.27
C VAL A 50 -1.55 13.26 9.47
N PRO A 51 -2.74 13.07 8.86
CA PRO A 51 -2.98 11.94 7.98
C PRO A 51 -2.13 12.04 6.70
N ASP A 52 -1.82 10.89 6.11
CA ASP A 52 -1.09 10.76 4.83
C ASP A 52 0.27 11.51 4.79
N ALA A 53 0.93 11.61 5.93
CA ALA A 53 2.27 12.19 6.04
C ALA A 53 3.35 11.12 6.18
N TYR A 54 4.48 11.35 5.50
CA TYR A 54 5.63 10.46 5.49
C TYR A 54 6.86 11.21 5.96
N MET A 55 7.72 10.53 6.73
CA MET A 55 8.99 11.09 7.20
C MET A 55 10.18 10.32 6.63
N TYR A 56 10.16 9.00 6.80
CA TYR A 56 11.24 8.11 6.42
C TYR A 56 10.71 6.84 5.78
N SER A 57 11.33 6.45 4.68
CA SER A 57 10.91 5.28 3.89
C SER A 57 10.95 3.95 4.67
N ARG A 58 11.80 3.84 5.70
CA ARG A 58 11.89 2.66 6.59
C ARG A 58 10.67 2.47 7.48
N LEU A 59 10.03 3.57 7.89
CA LEU A 59 8.85 3.50 8.75
C LEU A 59 7.62 3.29 7.88
N VAL A 60 7.44 4.18 6.90
CA VAL A 60 6.34 4.13 5.95
C VAL A 60 6.77 4.88 4.69
N ILE A 61 6.47 4.30 3.53
CA ILE A 61 6.53 4.99 2.23
C ILE A 61 5.20 4.86 1.51
N GLN A 62 4.81 5.87 0.73
CA GLN A 62 3.53 5.93 0.00
C GLN A 62 3.24 4.66 -0.82
N LEU A 63 4.25 4.13 -1.53
CA LEU A 63 4.11 2.89 -2.31
C LEU A 63 3.71 1.69 -1.44
N LEU A 64 4.25 1.61 -0.22
CA LEU A 64 3.93 0.54 0.72
C LEU A 64 2.52 0.69 1.29
N VAL A 65 1.97 1.90 1.38
CA VAL A 65 0.57 2.13 1.79
C VAL A 65 -0.40 1.60 0.73
N TYR A 66 -0.16 1.88 -0.56
CA TYR A 66 -0.99 1.34 -1.64
C TYR A 66 -0.95 -0.20 -1.68
N LEU A 67 0.25 -0.79 -1.61
CA LEU A 67 0.40 -2.26 -1.56
C LEU A 67 -0.20 -2.89 -0.28
N ARG A 68 -0.20 -2.17 0.85
CA ARG A 68 -0.78 -2.66 2.11
C ARG A 68 -2.32 -2.70 2.07
N SER A 69 -2.95 -1.75 1.39
CA SER A 69 -4.41 -1.76 1.17
C SER A 69 -4.85 -3.03 0.42
N ASP A 70 -4.04 -3.50 -0.53
CA ASP A 70 -4.28 -4.77 -1.25
C ASP A 70 -4.07 -6.02 -0.37
N TRP A 71 -3.16 -5.97 0.60
CA TRP A 71 -2.93 -7.06 1.55
C TRP A 71 -4.15 -7.32 2.46
N LEU A 72 -4.85 -6.26 2.89
CA LEU A 72 -6.08 -6.38 3.68
C LEU A 72 -7.19 -7.06 2.86
N LEU A 73 -7.31 -6.74 1.56
CA LEU A 73 -8.24 -7.42 0.65
C LEU A 73 -7.88 -8.91 0.47
N TRP A 74 -6.59 -9.24 0.40
CA TRP A 74 -6.11 -10.63 0.36
C TRP A 74 -6.44 -11.43 1.63
N THR A 75 -6.35 -10.80 2.80
CA THR A 75 -6.63 -11.46 4.09
C THR A 75 -8.13 -11.77 4.24
N VAL A 76 -9.00 -10.90 3.74
CA VAL A 76 -10.45 -11.14 3.68
C VAL A 76 -10.79 -12.21 2.64
N ALA A 77 -10.10 -12.22 1.48
CA ALA A 77 -10.26 -13.25 0.46
C ALA A 77 -9.88 -14.66 0.97
N GLN A 78 -8.81 -14.77 1.78
CA GLN A 78 -8.40 -16.03 2.41
C GLN A 78 -9.43 -16.60 3.40
N ARG A 79 -10.22 -15.76 4.09
CA ARG A 79 -11.28 -16.24 5.00
C ARG A 79 -12.47 -16.89 4.29
N ARG A 80 -12.65 -16.63 2.99
CA ARG A 80 -13.78 -17.17 2.20
C ARG A 80 -13.45 -18.48 1.48
N TRP A 81 -12.20 -18.93 1.50
CA TRP A 81 -11.79 -20.15 0.79
C TRP A 81 -10.79 -20.98 1.62
N PRO A 82 -11.19 -22.15 2.19
CA PRO A 82 -10.27 -23.03 2.89
C PRO A 82 -9.63 -23.99 1.89
N LEU A 83 -8.85 -23.50 0.92
CA LEU A 83 -7.94 -24.34 0.15
C LEU A 83 -6.58 -23.66 0.13
N ALA A 84 -5.81 -23.85 1.20
CA ALA A 84 -4.37 -23.67 1.14
C ALA A 84 -3.85 -24.62 0.06
N PRO A 85 -3.19 -24.14 -1.00
CA PRO A 85 -2.71 -25.05 -2.02
C PRO A 85 -1.38 -25.66 -1.53
N GLU A 86 -1.30 -26.97 -1.72
CA GLU A 86 -0.29 -27.93 -1.27
C GLU A 86 1.17 -27.68 -1.72
N TRP A 87 1.47 -26.57 -2.38
CA TRP A 87 2.80 -26.22 -2.88
C TRP A 87 3.81 -25.77 -1.82
N ARG A 88 3.42 -25.69 -0.53
CA ARG A 88 4.39 -25.50 0.59
C ARG A 88 5.21 -26.76 0.91
N ARG A 89 5.04 -27.86 0.17
CA ARG A 89 5.91 -29.05 0.23
C ARG A 89 6.64 -29.22 -1.09
N LEU A 90 7.69 -28.42 -1.32
CA LEU A 90 8.78 -28.84 -2.21
C LEU A 90 10.03 -29.01 -1.37
N PRO A 91 10.73 -30.15 -1.45
CA PRO A 91 12.02 -30.31 -0.80
C PRO A 91 13.03 -29.41 -1.51
N THR A 92 13.89 -28.76 -0.74
CA THR A 92 15.14 -28.17 -1.23
C THR A 92 15.93 -29.23 -1.98
N LEU A 93 16.05 -29.06 -3.30
CA LEU A 93 17.01 -29.77 -4.14
C LEU A 93 17.77 -28.75 -4.98
N PHE A 94 19.09 -28.74 -4.71
CA PHE A 94 20.20 -27.98 -5.29
C PHE A 94 20.37 -26.53 -4.84
#